data_AF-A0A428GWL4-F1
#
_entry.id   AF-A0A428GWL4-F1
#
_cell.length_a   1.000
_cell.length_b   1.000
_cell.length_c   1.000
_cell.angle_alpha   90.00
_cell.angle_beta   90.00
_cell.angle_gamma   90.00
#
_symmetry.space_group_name_H-M   'P 1'
#
loop_
_entity.id
_entity.type
_entity.pdbx_description
1 polymer ?
#
loop_
_entity_poly.entity_id
_entity_poly.type
_entity_poly.pdbx_seq_one_letter_code
_entity_poly.pdbx_strand_id
1 'polypeptide(L)'
;MDIESAIRQYLNLKNRLIPSTETEIYTLKRGIPKKVKSLKKIKNASTNIEDFEWAIRTRGFTIFNLFSLTSYIVFFIFSIILTIVLFVSAFVILIVEALLDRQNFEFEHSMIYKPIEFLDSIIADPSQLLIPIPIWSIPIILILIVLWIVYSFAQVKRNRKYYEDVVIPQNMFDNAQKPAERQKVQEELNQVNLKLQNAEDRLKRYKSQLHSLRNSINIPDRYFQDDAFLRFILQKFEYGQARTLGEALNLLEREEQTIRIEIAQRKAAEETRRASERRERQHAETMKEMEKNTEELRKQNERAERWERHFW
;
A
#
# COMPACT_ATOMS: atom_id res chain seq x y z
N MET A 1 25.65 -26.99 37.10
CA MET A 1 25.71 -26.45 35.73
C MET A 1 27.02 -25.70 35.61
N ASP A 2 27.79 -25.92 34.55
CA ASP A 2 29.06 -25.22 34.34
C ASP A 2 28.80 -23.71 34.13
N ILE A 3 29.57 -22.85 34.80
CA ILE A 3 29.43 -21.38 34.74
C ILE A 3 29.65 -20.90 33.30
N GLU A 4 30.59 -21.52 32.59
CA GLU A 4 30.83 -21.22 31.18
C GLU A 4 29.57 -21.48 30.35
N SER A 5 28.98 -22.67 30.49
CA SER A 5 27.74 -23.04 29.80
C SER A 5 26.58 -22.08 30.14
N ALA A 6 26.47 -21.67 31.41
CA ALA A 6 25.45 -20.72 31.86
C ALA A 6 25.61 -19.35 31.20
N ILE A 7 26.84 -18.82 31.11
CA ILE A 7 27.13 -17.53 30.48
C ILE A 7 26.88 -17.60 28.97
N ARG A 8 27.31 -18.68 28.29
CA ARG A 8 27.00 -18.89 26.85
C ARG A 8 25.51 -18.89 26.60
N GLN A 9 24.75 -19.65 27.41
CA GLN A 9 23.32 -19.76 27.27
C GLN A 9 22.62 -18.41 27.54
N TYR A 10 23.08 -17.67 28.55
CA TYR A 10 22.59 -16.34 28.86
C TYR A 10 22.79 -15.37 27.68
N LEU A 11 24.01 -15.30 27.14
CA LEU A 11 24.32 -14.43 26.00
C LEU A 11 23.52 -14.82 24.74
N ASN A 12 23.37 -16.12 24.47
CA ASN A 12 22.57 -16.60 23.34
C ASN A 12 21.08 -16.24 23.50
N LEU A 13 20.53 -16.37 24.71
CA LEU A 13 19.15 -15.95 25.00
C LEU A 13 18.98 -14.44 24.84
N LYS A 14 19.85 -13.64 25.46
CA LYS A 14 19.81 -12.17 25.45
C LYS A 14 19.94 -11.59 24.03
N ASN A 15 20.93 -12.06 23.28
CA ASN A 15 21.36 -11.39 22.05
C ASN A 15 20.81 -12.01 20.76
N ARG A 16 20.31 -13.26 20.81
CA ARG A 16 19.85 -13.97 19.62
C ARG A 16 18.41 -14.45 19.74
N LEU A 17 18.12 -15.32 20.72
CA LEU A 17 16.84 -16.01 20.78
C LEU A 17 15.68 -15.07 21.13
N ILE A 18 15.84 -14.22 22.15
CA ILE A 18 14.80 -13.26 22.55
C ILE A 18 14.53 -12.25 21.42
N PRO A 19 15.52 -11.50 20.89
CA PRO A 19 15.28 -10.53 19.83
C PRO A 19 14.73 -11.14 18.53
N SER A 20 15.22 -12.34 18.14
CA SER A 20 14.70 -13.06 16.97
C SER A 20 13.23 -13.44 17.15
N THR A 21 12.84 -13.89 18.35
CA THR A 21 11.45 -14.29 18.64
C THR A 21 10.53 -13.06 18.71
N GLU A 22 11.01 -11.94 19.27
CA GLU A 22 10.26 -10.66 19.27
C GLU A 22 10.03 -10.14 17.85
N THR A 23 11.04 -10.27 16.97
CA THR A 23 10.91 -9.92 15.55
C THR A 23 9.90 -10.83 14.84
N GLU A 24 9.96 -12.14 15.09
CA GLU A 24 8.98 -13.11 14.56
C GLU A 24 7.54 -12.74 14.99
N ILE A 25 7.31 -12.49 16.28
CA ILE A 25 6.02 -12.05 16.82
C ILE A 25 5.53 -10.78 16.13
N TYR A 26 6.40 -9.78 15.96
CA TYR A 26 6.05 -8.53 15.30
C TYR A 26 5.60 -8.74 13.84
N THR A 27 6.34 -9.56 13.09
CA THR A 27 5.98 -9.87 11.69
C THR A 27 4.66 -10.63 11.57
N LEU A 28 4.42 -11.61 12.45
CA LEU A 28 3.17 -12.37 12.51
C LEU A 28 1.98 -11.47 12.87
N LYS A 29 2.11 -10.62 13.89
CA LYS A 29 1.06 -9.65 14.28
C LYS A 29 0.71 -8.68 13.16
N ARG A 30 1.70 -8.23 12.38
CA ARG A 30 1.49 -7.36 11.22
C ARG A 30 0.79 -8.05 10.06
N GLY A 31 0.95 -9.37 9.91
CA GLY A 31 0.32 -10.18 8.85
C GLY A 31 -1.17 -10.47 9.08
N ILE A 32 -1.60 -10.58 10.34
CA ILE A 32 -2.98 -10.95 10.72
C ILE A 32 -4.05 -9.99 10.13
N PRO A 33 -3.93 -8.65 10.24
CA PRO A 33 -4.92 -7.72 9.70
C PRO A 33 -5.17 -7.89 8.20
N LYS A 34 -4.12 -8.19 7.43
CA LYS A 34 -4.23 -8.41 5.98
C LYS A 34 -5.09 -9.64 5.69
N LYS A 35 -4.86 -10.76 6.40
CA LYS A 35 -5.65 -11.99 6.26
C LYS A 35 -7.09 -11.81 6.72
N VAL A 36 -7.32 -11.11 7.83
CA VAL A 36 -8.67 -10.77 8.33
C VAL A 36 -9.43 -9.91 7.31
N LYS A 37 -8.76 -8.93 6.67
CA LYS A 37 -9.37 -8.12 5.61
C LYS A 37 -9.75 -8.96 4.39
N SER A 38 -8.90 -9.91 3.99
CA SER A 38 -9.23 -10.86 2.91
C SER A 38 -10.44 -11.72 3.26
N LEU A 39 -10.51 -12.23 4.50
CA LEU A 39 -11.65 -13.01 4.98
C LEU A 39 -12.96 -12.21 4.95
N LYS A 40 -12.92 -10.93 5.36
CA LYS A 40 -14.09 -10.02 5.31
C LYS A 40 -14.53 -9.68 3.88
N LYS A 41 -13.63 -9.67 2.91
CA LYS A 41 -13.96 -9.43 1.49
C LYS A 41 -14.71 -10.60 0.87
N ILE A 42 -14.48 -11.82 1.33
CA ILE A 42 -15.22 -13.00 0.88
C ILE A 42 -16.60 -12.94 1.54
N LYS A 43 -17.58 -12.36 0.84
CA LYS A 43 -18.99 -12.32 1.28
C LYS A 43 -19.52 -13.75 1.50
N ASN A 44 -20.43 -13.91 2.47
CA ASN A 44 -21.11 -15.18 2.71
C ASN A 44 -21.81 -15.66 1.43
N ALA A 45 -21.51 -16.89 1.01
CA ALA A 45 -22.15 -17.50 -0.15
C ALA A 45 -23.67 -17.60 0.02
N SER A 46 -24.18 -17.80 1.24
CA SER A 46 -25.63 -17.84 1.54
C SER A 46 -26.34 -16.52 1.23
N THR A 47 -25.81 -15.40 1.70
CA THR A 47 -26.37 -14.06 1.42
C THR A 47 -26.32 -13.71 -0.07
N ASN A 48 -25.35 -14.26 -0.80
CA ASN A 48 -25.17 -14.00 -2.22
C ASN A 48 -26.16 -14.79 -3.11
N ILE A 49 -26.64 -15.95 -2.66
CA ILE A 49 -27.69 -16.72 -3.35
C ILE A 49 -29.05 -16.08 -3.08
N GLU A 50 -29.35 -15.72 -1.83
CA GLU A 50 -30.59 -15.02 -1.47
C GLU A 50 -30.70 -13.66 -2.18
N ASP A 51 -29.63 -12.85 -2.22
CA ASP A 51 -29.61 -11.58 -2.95
C ASP A 51 -29.78 -11.79 -4.47
N PHE A 52 -29.26 -12.89 -5.02
CA PHE A 52 -29.38 -13.22 -6.44
C PHE A 52 -30.76 -13.75 -6.80
N GLU A 53 -31.34 -14.65 -5.99
CA GLU A 53 -32.73 -15.08 -6.12
C GLU A 53 -33.69 -13.90 -5.97
N TRP A 54 -33.43 -13.01 -5.02
CA TRP A 54 -34.17 -11.76 -4.85
C TRP A 54 -34.01 -10.84 -6.06
N ALA A 55 -32.80 -10.69 -6.60
CA ALA A 55 -32.55 -9.89 -7.80
C ALA A 55 -33.24 -10.47 -9.05
N ILE A 56 -33.26 -11.80 -9.20
CA ILE A 56 -34.03 -12.46 -10.27
C ILE A 56 -35.53 -12.25 -10.06
N ARG A 57 -36.03 -12.42 -8.83
CA ARG A 57 -37.44 -12.24 -8.49
C ARG A 57 -37.92 -10.80 -8.67
N THR A 58 -37.08 -9.81 -8.35
CA THR A 58 -37.45 -8.38 -8.42
C THR A 58 -37.14 -7.71 -9.75
N ARG A 59 -36.07 -8.11 -10.46
CA ARG A 59 -35.63 -7.49 -11.73
C ARG A 59 -35.79 -8.36 -12.97
N GLY A 60 -35.78 -9.69 -12.81
CA GLY A 60 -35.86 -10.64 -13.94
C GLY A 60 -37.28 -10.92 -14.43
N PHE A 61 -38.30 -10.72 -13.59
CA PHE A 61 -39.68 -11.14 -13.87
C PHE A 61 -40.73 -10.05 -13.65
N THR A 62 -40.33 -8.83 -13.36
CA THR A 62 -41.25 -7.71 -13.39
C THR A 62 -41.48 -7.30 -14.84
N ILE A 63 -42.76 -7.17 -15.19
CA ILE A 63 -43.40 -6.81 -16.46
C ILE A 63 -42.67 -5.76 -17.32
N PHE A 64 -41.70 -5.02 -16.78
CA PHE A 64 -40.81 -4.11 -17.51
C PHE A 64 -39.80 -4.81 -18.43
N ASN A 65 -39.41 -6.07 -18.19
CA ASN A 65 -38.54 -6.80 -19.12
C ASN A 65 -39.31 -7.45 -20.30
N LEU A 66 -40.65 -7.37 -20.29
CA LEU A 66 -41.49 -7.73 -21.44
C LEU A 66 -41.28 -6.72 -22.58
N PHE A 67 -40.98 -5.47 -22.23
CA PHE A 67 -40.65 -4.41 -23.17
C PHE A 67 -39.19 -4.01 -22.99
N SER A 68 -38.27 -4.85 -23.49
CA SER A 68 -36.86 -4.50 -23.49
C SER A 68 -36.67 -3.15 -24.19
N LEU A 69 -35.71 -2.33 -23.75
CA LEU A 69 -35.38 -1.05 -24.41
C LEU A 69 -35.20 -1.25 -25.93
N THR A 70 -34.62 -2.38 -26.31
CA THR A 70 -34.48 -2.82 -27.70
C THR A 70 -35.82 -3.01 -28.41
N SER A 71 -36.83 -3.57 -27.74
CA SER A 71 -38.19 -3.70 -28.25
C SER A 71 -38.85 -2.34 -28.49
N TYR A 72 -38.64 -1.36 -27.60
CA TYR A 72 -39.12 0.01 -27.81
C TYR A 72 -38.42 0.71 -28.98
N ILE A 73 -37.10 0.56 -29.10
CA ILE A 73 -36.32 1.14 -30.20
C ILE A 73 -36.82 0.58 -31.54
N VAL A 74 -37.02 -0.74 -31.63
CA VAL A 74 -37.54 -1.39 -32.85
C VAL A 74 -38.95 -0.89 -33.17
N PHE A 75 -39.84 -0.81 -32.18
CA PHE A 75 -41.19 -0.28 -32.37
C PHE A 75 -41.17 1.18 -32.87
N PHE A 76 -40.33 2.03 -32.29
CA PHE A 76 -40.19 3.42 -32.68
C PHE A 76 -39.67 3.57 -34.11
N ILE A 77 -38.68 2.76 -34.52
CA ILE A 77 -38.18 2.72 -35.90
C ILE A 77 -39.28 2.31 -36.88
N PHE A 78 -40.01 1.23 -36.57
CA PHE A 78 -41.13 0.79 -37.43
C PHE A 78 -42.24 1.84 -37.52
N SER A 79 -42.54 2.52 -36.41
CA SER A 79 -43.53 3.60 -36.39
C SER A 79 -43.09 4.79 -37.25
N ILE A 80 -41.81 5.20 -37.19
CA ILE A 80 -41.28 6.27 -38.05
C ILE A 80 -41.38 5.89 -39.52
N ILE A 81 -40.95 4.67 -39.88
CA ILE A 81 -41.01 4.18 -41.27
C ILE A 81 -42.46 4.20 -41.77
N LEU A 82 -43.42 3.74 -40.96
CA LEU A 82 -44.82 3.76 -41.33
C LEU A 82 -45.34 5.19 -41.57
N THR A 83 -45.02 6.13 -40.68
CA THR A 83 -45.43 7.54 -40.83
C THR A 83 -44.89 8.14 -42.12
N ILE A 84 -43.63 7.85 -42.47
CA ILE A 84 -43.02 8.31 -43.72
C ILE A 84 -43.77 7.73 -44.92
N VAL A 85 -44.05 6.43 -44.91
CA VAL A 85 -44.78 5.76 -46.01
C VAL A 85 -46.18 6.36 -46.19
N LEU A 86 -46.90 6.58 -45.09
CA LEU A 86 -48.23 7.21 -45.13
C LEU A 86 -48.17 8.63 -45.68
N PHE A 87 -47.22 9.44 -45.23
CA PHE A 87 -47.03 10.81 -45.69
C PHE A 87 -46.71 10.87 -47.19
N VAL A 88 -45.80 10.02 -47.67
CA VAL A 88 -45.48 9.92 -49.11
C VAL A 88 -46.70 9.46 -49.91
N SER A 89 -47.46 8.48 -49.41
CA SER A 89 -48.66 8.01 -50.11
C SER A 89 -49.74 9.10 -50.22
N ALA A 90 -49.98 9.87 -49.16
CA ALA A 90 -50.92 10.99 -49.18
C ALA A 90 -50.47 12.08 -50.15
N PHE A 91 -49.17 12.40 -50.16
CA PHE A 91 -48.60 13.38 -51.09
C PHE A 91 -48.73 12.94 -52.55
N VAL A 92 -48.50 11.65 -52.85
CA VAL A 92 -48.71 11.10 -54.19
C VAL A 92 -50.17 11.16 -54.60
N ILE A 93 -51.11 10.83 -53.70
CA ILE A 93 -52.55 10.95 -53.98
C ILE A 93 -52.92 12.40 -54.33
N LEU A 94 -52.42 13.37 -53.56
CA LEU A 94 -52.69 14.79 -53.77
C LEU A 94 -52.16 15.28 -55.14
N ILE A 95 -50.96 14.82 -55.53
CA ILE A 95 -50.42 15.07 -56.88
C ILE A 95 -51.27 14.42 -57.97
N VAL A 96 -51.70 13.17 -57.78
CA VAL A 96 -52.52 12.45 -58.76
C VAL A 96 -53.89 13.12 -58.92
N GLU A 97 -54.53 13.55 -57.82
CA GLU A 97 -55.77 14.33 -57.87
C GLU A 97 -55.57 15.66 -58.61
N ALA A 98 -54.50 16.41 -58.30
CA ALA A 98 -54.17 17.64 -59.01
C ALA A 98 -53.90 17.43 -60.50
N LEU A 99 -53.36 16.27 -60.89
CA LEU A 99 -53.11 15.88 -62.28
C LEU A 99 -54.39 15.44 -63.01
N LEU A 100 -55.36 14.83 -62.31
CA LEU A 100 -56.65 14.43 -62.88
C LEU A 100 -57.59 15.63 -63.08
N ASP A 101 -57.48 16.65 -62.22
CA ASP A 101 -58.24 17.93 -62.31
C ASP A 101 -57.84 18.78 -63.54
N ARG A 102 -56.77 18.41 -64.28
CA ARG A 102 -56.26 19.12 -65.47
C ARG A 102 -57.21 19.20 -66.67
N GLN A 103 -58.42 18.66 -66.61
CA GLN A 103 -59.37 18.93 -67.68
C GLN A 103 -59.85 20.38 -67.71
N ASN A 104 -59.64 21.18 -66.64
CA ASN A 104 -59.87 22.62 -66.67
C ASN A 104 -58.81 23.37 -65.82
N PHE A 105 -58.17 24.39 -66.42
CA PHE A 105 -57.29 25.43 -65.81
C PHE A 105 -55.76 25.25 -65.71
N GLU A 106 -55.11 26.43 -65.74
CA GLU A 106 -53.68 26.73 -65.95
C GLU A 106 -52.72 26.03 -64.98
N PHE A 107 -51.65 25.47 -65.55
CA PHE A 107 -50.69 24.55 -64.93
C PHE A 107 -49.95 25.10 -63.70
N GLU A 108 -49.74 26.42 -63.60
CA GLU A 108 -49.00 27.04 -62.49
C GLU A 108 -49.80 27.13 -61.17
N HIS A 109 -51.14 27.31 -61.24
CA HIS A 109 -51.98 27.43 -60.04
C HIS A 109 -52.21 26.09 -59.32
N SER A 110 -52.22 24.96 -60.03
CA SER A 110 -52.56 23.65 -59.45
C SER A 110 -51.35 22.88 -58.89
N MET A 111 -50.18 23.01 -59.50
CA MET A 111 -48.97 22.25 -59.09
C MET A 111 -48.17 22.94 -57.97
N ILE A 112 -48.19 24.27 -57.91
CA ILE A 112 -47.38 25.04 -56.96
C ILE A 112 -48.27 25.70 -55.91
N TYR A 113 -49.40 26.31 -56.31
CA TYR A 113 -50.24 27.08 -55.38
C TYR A 113 -51.08 26.19 -54.45
N LYS A 114 -51.81 25.19 -54.96
CA LYS A 114 -52.62 24.27 -54.13
C LYS A 114 -51.81 23.59 -52.99
N PRO A 115 -50.59 23.06 -53.22
CA PRO A 115 -49.78 22.51 -52.13
C PRO A 115 -49.33 23.57 -51.10
N ILE A 116 -49.05 24.81 -51.53
CA ILE A 116 -48.65 25.91 -50.65
C ILE A 116 -49.85 26.41 -49.83
N GLU A 117 -51.03 26.55 -50.44
CA GLU A 117 -52.29 26.90 -49.76
C GLU A 117 -52.71 25.82 -48.76
N PHE A 118 -52.50 24.55 -49.10
CA PHE A 118 -52.68 23.43 -48.17
C PHE A 118 -51.71 23.49 -46.98
N LEU A 119 -50.46 23.89 -47.20
CA LEU A 119 -49.49 24.09 -46.12
C LEU A 119 -49.82 25.32 -45.26
N ASP A 120 -50.24 26.43 -45.86
CA ASP A 120 -50.65 27.64 -45.13
C ASP A 120 -51.93 27.42 -44.30
N SER A 121 -52.90 26.66 -44.83
CA SER A 121 -54.11 26.28 -44.09
C SER A 121 -53.83 25.32 -42.93
N ILE A 122 -52.88 24.39 -43.10
CA ILE A 122 -52.36 23.55 -42.01
C ILE A 122 -51.67 24.37 -40.91
N ILE A 123 -50.89 25.39 -41.29
CA ILE A 123 -50.17 26.24 -40.32
C ILE A 123 -51.16 27.13 -39.55
N ALA A 124 -52.21 27.61 -40.23
CA ALA A 124 -53.25 28.45 -39.64
C ALA A 124 -54.22 27.66 -38.73
N ASP A 125 -54.54 26.42 -39.10
CA ASP A 125 -55.35 25.51 -38.29
C ASP A 125 -54.78 24.07 -38.36
N PRO A 126 -53.92 23.69 -37.40
CA PRO A 126 -53.29 22.36 -37.39
C PRO A 126 -54.28 21.21 -37.18
N SER A 127 -55.54 21.50 -36.83
CA SER A 127 -56.59 20.48 -36.75
C SER A 127 -57.03 19.97 -38.13
N GLN A 128 -56.76 20.69 -39.22
CA GLN A 128 -56.97 20.21 -40.59
C GLN A 128 -55.98 19.12 -41.00
N LEU A 129 -54.87 18.99 -40.26
CA LEU A 129 -53.91 17.89 -40.42
C LEU A 129 -54.41 16.58 -39.78
N LEU A 130 -55.53 16.61 -39.03
CA LEU A 130 -56.33 15.42 -38.76
C LEU A 130 -57.05 15.00 -40.04
N ILE A 131 -56.29 14.56 -41.04
CA ILE A 131 -56.79 13.67 -42.07
C ILE A 131 -57.50 12.54 -41.31
N PRO A 132 -58.77 12.21 -41.60
CA PRO A 132 -59.42 11.08 -40.97
C PRO A 132 -58.52 9.88 -41.21
N ILE A 133 -57.98 9.30 -40.12
CA ILE A 133 -57.17 8.09 -40.17
C ILE A 133 -57.92 7.12 -41.10
N PRO A 134 -57.42 6.85 -42.32
CA PRO A 134 -58.20 6.11 -43.31
C PRO A 134 -58.53 4.78 -42.66
N ILE A 135 -59.79 4.33 -42.71
CA ILE A 135 -60.24 3.12 -41.99
C ILE A 135 -59.31 1.91 -42.27
N TRP A 136 -58.66 1.89 -43.44
CA TRP A 136 -57.63 0.95 -43.88
C TRP A 136 -56.29 0.95 -43.11
N SER A 137 -56.01 1.99 -42.31
CA SER A 137 -54.80 2.10 -41.49
C SER A 137 -54.96 1.48 -40.09
N ILE A 138 -56.19 1.28 -39.63
CA ILE A 138 -56.49 0.56 -38.38
C ILE A 138 -55.99 -0.90 -38.43
N PRO A 139 -56.23 -1.68 -39.52
CA PRO A 139 -55.66 -3.02 -39.67
C PRO A 139 -54.14 -3.07 -39.66
N ILE A 140 -53.47 -2.08 -40.28
CA ILE A 140 -52.01 -2.05 -40.40
C ILE A 140 -51.36 -1.81 -39.03
N ILE A 141 -51.90 -0.88 -38.26
CA ILE A 141 -51.45 -0.60 -36.89
C ILE A 141 -51.68 -1.84 -36.00
N LEU A 142 -52.82 -2.51 -36.13
CA LEU A 142 -53.11 -3.77 -35.42
C LEU A 142 -52.09 -4.87 -35.75
N ILE A 143 -51.73 -5.06 -37.03
CA ILE A 143 -50.71 -6.04 -37.44
C ILE A 143 -49.35 -5.72 -36.83
N LEU A 144 -48.95 -4.44 -36.80
CA LEU A 144 -47.69 -4.02 -36.18
C LEU A 144 -47.67 -4.24 -34.68
N ILE A 145 -48.77 -3.97 -33.98
CA ILE A 145 -48.92 -4.27 -32.55
C ILE A 145 -48.78 -5.77 -32.32
N VAL A 146 -49.42 -6.61 -33.13
CA VAL A 146 -49.33 -8.08 -33.01
C VAL A 146 -47.89 -8.55 -33.27
N LEU A 147 -47.22 -8.08 -34.31
CA LEU A 147 -45.82 -8.41 -34.59
C LEU A 147 -44.89 -8.00 -33.45
N TRP A 148 -45.11 -6.82 -32.87
CA TRP A 148 -44.34 -6.33 -31.74
C TRP A 148 -44.56 -7.15 -30.47
N ILE A 149 -45.80 -7.54 -30.19
CA ILE A 149 -46.13 -8.45 -29.08
C ILE A 149 -45.42 -9.79 -29.26
N VAL A 150 -45.51 -10.40 -30.45
CA VAL A 150 -44.86 -11.69 -30.75
C VAL A 150 -43.34 -11.59 -30.61
N TYR A 151 -42.73 -10.53 -31.14
CA TYR A 151 -41.30 -10.28 -31.01
C TYR A 151 -40.87 -10.12 -29.54
N SER A 152 -41.66 -9.38 -28.76
CA SER A 152 -41.43 -9.17 -27.33
C SER A 152 -41.49 -10.48 -26.55
N PHE A 153 -42.50 -11.31 -26.79
CA PHE A 153 -42.59 -12.65 -26.18
C PHE A 153 -41.40 -13.55 -26.57
N ALA A 154 -40.96 -13.52 -27.83
CA ALA A 154 -39.80 -14.28 -28.28
C ALA A 154 -38.50 -13.83 -27.57
N GLN A 155 -38.32 -12.52 -27.38
CA GLN A 155 -37.19 -11.96 -26.64
C GLN A 155 -37.21 -12.34 -25.16
N VAL A 156 -38.37 -12.31 -24.51
CA VAL A 156 -38.53 -12.77 -23.11
C VAL A 156 -38.10 -14.23 -22.98
N LYS A 157 -38.53 -15.10 -23.90
CA LYS A 157 -38.12 -16.51 -23.90
C LYS A 157 -36.61 -16.69 -24.08
N ARG A 158 -36.00 -15.91 -24.97
CA ARG A 158 -34.55 -15.96 -25.22
C ARG A 158 -33.74 -15.47 -24.02
N ASN A 159 -34.15 -14.35 -23.42
CA ASN A 159 -33.52 -13.81 -22.22
C ASN A 159 -33.67 -14.77 -21.05
N ARG A 160 -34.86 -15.34 -20.84
CA ARG A 160 -35.10 -16.36 -19.82
C ARG A 160 -34.12 -17.52 -19.97
N LYS A 161 -33.96 -18.07 -21.17
CA LYS A 161 -33.00 -19.16 -21.44
C LYS A 161 -31.55 -18.75 -21.14
N TYR A 162 -31.14 -17.53 -21.50
CA TYR A 162 -29.79 -17.03 -21.19
C TYR A 162 -29.53 -16.94 -19.68
N TYR A 163 -30.49 -16.44 -18.91
CA TYR A 163 -30.35 -16.38 -17.45
C TYR A 163 -30.39 -17.77 -16.80
N GLU A 164 -31.31 -18.64 -17.23
CA GLU A 164 -31.46 -20.01 -16.70
C GLU A 164 -30.25 -20.90 -17.02
N ASP A 165 -29.72 -20.84 -18.25
CA ASP A 165 -28.67 -21.77 -18.71
C ASP A 165 -27.25 -21.25 -18.44
N VAL A 166 -27.04 -19.92 -18.39
CA VAL A 166 -25.69 -19.34 -18.30
C VAL A 166 -25.48 -18.63 -16.95
N VAL A 167 -26.33 -17.67 -16.62
CA VAL A 167 -26.08 -16.77 -15.47
C VAL A 167 -26.31 -17.47 -14.13
N ILE A 168 -27.39 -18.25 -14.01
CA ILE A 168 -27.72 -18.98 -12.77
C ILE A 168 -26.66 -20.05 -12.45
N PRO A 169 -26.28 -20.96 -13.37
CA PRO A 169 -25.28 -21.99 -13.09
C PRO A 169 -23.91 -21.40 -12.81
N GLN A 170 -23.51 -20.35 -13.51
CA GLN A 170 -22.21 -19.70 -13.28
C GLN A 170 -22.13 -19.02 -11.91
N ASN A 171 -23.19 -18.33 -11.49
CA ASN A 171 -23.26 -17.79 -10.13
C ASN A 171 -23.34 -18.87 -9.06
N MET A 172 -24.01 -20.00 -9.30
CA MET A 172 -24.00 -21.14 -8.38
C MET A 172 -22.60 -21.72 -8.24
N PHE A 173 -21.87 -21.88 -9.34
CA PHE A 173 -20.50 -22.37 -9.35
C PHE A 173 -19.55 -21.43 -8.59
N ASP A 174 -19.60 -20.12 -8.88
CA ASP A 174 -18.80 -19.11 -8.19
C ASP A 174 -19.15 -19.00 -6.70
N ASN A 175 -20.42 -19.18 -6.33
CA ASN A 175 -20.85 -19.21 -4.94
C ASN A 175 -20.47 -20.52 -4.24
N ALA A 176 -20.40 -21.65 -4.94
CA ALA A 176 -19.96 -22.93 -4.38
C ALA A 176 -18.46 -22.93 -4.03
N GLN A 177 -17.64 -22.12 -4.71
CA GLN A 177 -16.20 -22.02 -4.44
C GLN A 177 -15.87 -21.12 -3.23
N LYS A 178 -16.68 -20.09 -2.97
CA LYS A 178 -16.46 -19.13 -1.88
C LYS A 178 -16.32 -19.75 -0.47
N PRO A 179 -17.12 -20.77 -0.08
CA PRO A 179 -16.92 -21.48 1.19
C PRO A 179 -15.54 -22.14 1.30
N ALA A 180 -15.06 -22.78 0.24
CA ALA A 180 -13.75 -23.44 0.23
C ALA A 180 -12.60 -22.41 0.27
N GLU A 181 -12.71 -21.31 -0.47
CA GLU A 181 -11.75 -20.19 -0.37
C GLU A 181 -11.72 -19.58 1.03
N ARG A 182 -12.89 -19.36 1.63
CA ARG A 182 -12.99 -18.83 2.99
C ARG A 182 -12.40 -19.79 4.02
N GLN A 183 -12.65 -21.10 3.87
CA GLN A 183 -12.05 -22.14 4.73
C GLN A 183 -10.53 -22.11 4.63
N LYS A 184 -9.96 -22.05 3.42
CA LYS A 184 -8.49 -21.92 3.25
C LYS A 184 -7.93 -20.69 3.93
N VAL A 185 -8.54 -19.52 3.73
CA VAL A 185 -8.10 -18.28 4.37
C VAL A 185 -8.26 -18.34 5.90
N GLN A 186 -9.29 -19.03 6.40
CA GLN A 186 -9.52 -19.24 7.82
C GLN A 186 -8.49 -20.20 8.44
N GLU A 187 -8.18 -21.31 7.77
CA GLU A 187 -7.13 -22.25 8.17
C GLU A 187 -5.77 -21.56 8.22
N GLU A 188 -5.44 -20.79 7.18
CA GLU A 188 -4.24 -19.97 7.13
C GLU A 188 -4.16 -18.95 8.28
N LEU A 189 -5.29 -18.35 8.66
CA LEU A 189 -5.36 -17.42 9.79
C LEU A 189 -5.17 -18.16 11.12
N ASN A 190 -5.80 -19.33 11.28
CA ASN A 190 -5.66 -20.18 12.45
C ASN A 190 -4.21 -20.65 12.62
N GLN A 191 -3.55 -21.06 11.53
CA GLN A 191 -2.13 -21.42 11.55
C GLN A 191 -1.22 -20.26 11.94
N VAL A 192 -1.48 -19.05 11.45
CA VAL A 192 -0.72 -17.85 11.85
C VAL A 192 -0.93 -17.53 13.32
N ASN A 193 -2.17 -17.62 13.83
CA ASN A 193 -2.47 -17.41 15.24
C ASN A 193 -1.80 -18.46 16.13
N LEU A 194 -1.80 -19.74 15.72
CA LEU A 194 -1.12 -20.81 16.45
C LEU A 194 0.39 -20.57 16.50
N LYS A 195 1.00 -20.18 15.37
CA LYS A 195 2.43 -19.80 15.32
C LYS A 195 2.73 -18.61 16.22
N LEU A 196 1.85 -17.62 16.24
CA LEU A 196 1.99 -16.45 17.11
C LEU A 196 1.96 -16.85 18.59
N GLN A 197 0.97 -17.65 18.99
CA GLN A 197 0.86 -18.14 20.37
C GLN A 197 2.09 -18.95 20.78
N ASN A 198 2.55 -19.86 19.92
CA ASN A 198 3.77 -20.63 20.17
C ASN A 198 5.01 -19.74 20.29
N ALA A 199 5.12 -18.69 19.49
CA ALA A 199 6.22 -17.72 19.57
C ALA A 199 6.16 -16.90 20.87
N GLU A 200 4.96 -16.46 21.30
CA GLU A 200 4.76 -15.76 22.58
C GLU A 200 5.09 -16.65 23.78
N ASP A 201 4.70 -17.93 23.76
CA ASP A 201 5.06 -18.91 24.79
C ASP A 201 6.57 -19.19 24.83
N ARG A 202 7.22 -19.32 23.66
CA ARG A 202 8.69 -19.41 23.57
C ARG A 202 9.35 -18.17 24.16
N LEU A 203 8.88 -16.98 23.82
CA LEU A 203 9.43 -15.73 24.35
C LEU A 203 9.31 -15.66 25.88
N LYS A 204 8.14 -16.03 26.43
CA LYS A 204 7.92 -16.10 27.87
C LYS A 204 8.88 -17.08 28.55
N ARG A 205 9.05 -18.28 27.98
CA ARG A 205 10.02 -19.28 28.47
C ARG A 205 11.46 -18.76 28.40
N TYR A 206 11.86 -18.14 27.29
CA TYR A 206 13.21 -17.58 27.15
C TYR A 206 13.48 -16.45 28.15
N LYS A 207 12.53 -15.55 28.38
CA LYS A 207 12.66 -14.50 29.40
C LYS A 207 12.77 -15.08 30.82
N SER A 208 11.98 -16.10 31.12
CA SER A 208 12.06 -16.81 32.41
C SER A 208 13.41 -17.53 32.57
N GLN A 209 13.90 -18.20 31.53
CA GLN A 209 15.21 -18.87 31.53
C GLN A 209 16.34 -17.86 31.69
N LEU A 210 16.28 -16.72 30.99
CA LEU A 210 17.26 -15.64 31.12
C LEU A 210 17.35 -15.15 32.57
N HIS A 211 16.20 -14.94 33.22
CA HIS A 211 16.16 -14.51 34.62
C HIS A 211 16.68 -15.60 35.58
N SER A 212 16.34 -16.86 35.34
CA SER A 212 16.86 -17.98 36.12
C SER A 212 18.38 -18.11 35.99
N LEU A 213 18.92 -17.95 34.78
CA LEU A 213 20.36 -18.01 34.52
C LEU A 213 21.09 -16.86 35.20
N ARG A 214 20.54 -15.65 35.12
CA ARG A 214 21.05 -14.47 35.83
C ARG A 214 21.17 -14.73 37.32
N ASN A 215 20.15 -15.30 37.95
CA ASN A 215 20.16 -15.60 39.38
C ASN A 215 21.09 -16.76 39.75
N SER A 216 21.41 -17.65 38.81
CA SER A 216 22.28 -18.81 39.05
C SER A 216 23.78 -18.48 38.98
N ILE A 217 24.16 -17.41 38.28
CA ILE A 217 25.55 -16.97 38.16
C ILE A 217 25.79 -15.90 39.24
N ASN A 218 26.67 -16.21 40.19
CA ASN A 218 26.92 -15.37 41.36
C ASN A 218 27.83 -14.16 41.03
N ILE A 219 27.37 -13.26 40.16
CA ILE A 219 28.01 -11.97 39.84
C ILE A 219 27.05 -10.80 40.07
N PRO A 220 27.55 -9.60 40.44
CA PRO A 220 26.71 -8.41 40.58
C PRO A 220 25.95 -8.03 39.30
N ASP A 221 24.71 -7.57 39.47
CA ASP A 221 23.79 -7.26 38.38
C ASP A 221 24.32 -6.28 37.32
N ARG A 222 25.15 -5.33 37.73
CA ARG A 222 25.80 -4.36 36.84
C ARG A 222 26.59 -5.02 35.70
N TYR A 223 27.13 -6.21 35.95
CA TYR A 223 27.97 -6.93 35.00
C TYR A 223 27.18 -7.69 33.93
N PHE A 224 25.90 -7.96 34.14
CA PHE A 224 25.04 -8.58 33.12
C PHE A 224 24.59 -7.62 32.04
N GLN A 225 24.72 -6.31 32.29
CA GLN A 225 24.44 -5.28 31.30
C GLN A 225 25.58 -5.17 30.27
N ASP A 226 26.81 -5.46 30.68
CA ASP A 226 27.99 -5.40 29.83
C ASP A 226 28.31 -6.77 29.20
N ASP A 227 28.03 -6.89 27.90
CA ASP A 227 28.34 -8.10 27.14
C ASP A 227 29.86 -8.31 26.98
N ALA A 228 30.66 -7.25 26.98
CA ALA A 228 32.11 -7.36 26.87
C ALA A 228 32.69 -8.04 28.11
N PHE A 229 32.19 -7.67 29.30
CA PHE A 229 32.53 -8.34 30.55
C PHE A 229 32.18 -9.83 30.53
N LEU A 230 30.95 -10.19 30.12
CA LEU A 230 30.54 -11.59 30.10
C LEU A 230 31.36 -12.42 29.10
N ARG A 231 31.68 -11.84 27.95
CA ARG A 231 32.58 -12.45 26.96
C ARG A 231 34.00 -12.59 27.47
N PHE A 232 34.51 -11.60 28.22
CA PHE A 232 35.81 -11.67 28.87
C PHE A 232 35.87 -12.85 29.84
N ILE A 233 34.89 -12.96 30.74
CA ILE A 233 34.84 -14.08 31.69
C ILE A 233 34.78 -15.41 30.94
N LEU A 234 33.93 -15.51 29.91
CA LEU A 234 33.83 -16.69 29.08
C LEU A 234 35.18 -17.08 28.47
N GLN A 235 35.88 -16.09 27.91
CA GLN A 235 37.20 -16.24 27.31
C GLN A 235 38.22 -16.79 28.32
N LYS A 236 38.21 -16.31 29.57
CA LYS A 236 39.13 -16.80 30.61
C LYS A 236 38.89 -18.25 30.98
N PHE A 237 37.63 -18.70 30.97
CA PHE A 237 37.29 -20.11 31.15
C PHE A 237 37.72 -20.94 29.92
N GLU A 238 37.38 -20.50 28.71
CA GLU A 238 37.68 -21.22 27.45
C GLU A 238 39.19 -21.47 27.26
N TYR A 239 40.03 -20.49 27.59
CA TYR A 239 41.49 -20.62 27.49
C TYR A 239 42.12 -21.30 28.71
N GLY A 240 41.33 -21.78 29.67
CA GLY A 240 41.82 -22.43 30.88
C GLY A 240 42.60 -21.51 31.83
N GLN A 241 42.48 -20.19 31.63
CA GLN A 241 43.17 -19.18 32.45
C GLN A 241 42.50 -19.02 33.83
N ALA A 242 41.21 -19.35 33.92
CA ALA A 242 40.46 -19.40 35.17
C ALA A 242 39.65 -20.70 35.25
N ARG A 243 39.64 -21.33 36.43
CA ARG A 243 38.80 -22.49 36.75
C ARG A 243 37.59 -22.11 37.59
N THR A 244 37.64 -20.96 38.24
CA THR A 244 36.54 -20.44 39.05
C THR A 244 36.18 -19.01 38.64
N LEU A 245 34.95 -18.61 38.95
CA LEU A 245 34.49 -17.24 38.71
C LEU A 245 35.34 -16.21 39.46
N GLY A 246 35.76 -16.54 40.69
CA GLY A 246 36.63 -15.66 41.48
C GLY A 246 38.00 -15.44 40.84
N GLU A 247 38.59 -16.48 40.25
CA GLU A 247 39.83 -16.34 39.48
C GLU A 247 39.65 -15.46 38.24
N ALA A 248 38.56 -15.65 37.49
CA ALA A 248 38.26 -14.83 36.31
C ALA A 248 38.05 -13.35 36.67
N LEU A 249 37.37 -13.07 37.80
CA LEU A 249 37.18 -11.71 38.32
C LEU A 249 38.51 -11.08 38.77
N ASN A 250 39.37 -11.84 39.44
CA ASN A 250 40.69 -11.35 39.85
C ASN A 250 41.59 -11.05 38.64
N LEU A 251 41.49 -11.85 37.57
CA LEU A 251 42.20 -11.59 36.32
C LEU A 251 41.72 -10.30 35.66
N LEU A 252 40.40 -10.04 35.67
CA LEU A 252 39.85 -8.78 35.19
C LEU A 252 40.39 -7.59 35.97
N GLU A 253 40.37 -7.66 37.30
CA GLU A 253 40.85 -6.57 38.15
C GLU A 253 42.34 -6.29 37.92
N ARG A 254 43.15 -7.34 37.73
CA ARG A 254 44.57 -7.19 37.36
C ARG A 254 44.75 -6.56 35.99
N GLU A 255 43.98 -6.96 34.98
CA GLU A 255 44.07 -6.36 33.65
C GLU A 255 43.64 -4.90 33.68
N GLU A 256 42.55 -4.56 34.38
CA GLU A 256 42.14 -3.16 34.58
C GLU A 256 43.22 -2.33 35.28
N GLN A 257 43.83 -2.86 36.34
CA GLN A 257 44.94 -2.18 37.04
C GLN A 257 46.16 -2.01 36.12
N THR A 258 46.50 -3.03 35.34
CA THR A 258 47.63 -2.98 34.40
C THR A 258 47.40 -1.90 33.35
N ILE A 259 46.19 -1.84 32.77
CA ILE A 259 45.83 -0.80 31.79
C ILE A 259 45.89 0.60 32.43
N ARG A 260 45.39 0.76 33.66
CA ARG A 260 45.46 2.05 34.37
C ARG A 260 46.91 2.48 34.63
N ILE A 261 47.77 1.55 35.03
CA ILE A 261 49.20 1.81 35.24
C ILE A 261 49.87 2.18 33.91
N GLU A 262 49.57 1.46 32.82
CA GLU A 262 50.14 1.74 31.51
C GLU A 262 49.73 3.14 31.01
N ILE A 263 48.46 3.52 31.17
CA ILE A 263 47.97 4.86 30.84
C ILE A 263 48.66 5.91 31.69
N ALA A 264 48.80 5.68 33.01
CA ALA A 264 49.48 6.60 33.91
C ALA A 264 50.96 6.76 33.56
N GLN A 265 51.66 5.68 33.22
CA GLN A 265 53.05 5.69 32.78
C GLN A 265 53.23 6.42 31.45
N ARG A 266 52.35 6.18 30.46
CA ARG A 266 52.38 6.92 29.19
C ARG A 266 52.19 8.43 29.42
N LYS A 267 51.24 8.79 30.29
CA LYS A 267 50.99 10.20 30.63
C LYS A 267 52.18 10.83 31.36
N ALA A 268 52.77 10.14 32.33
CA ALA A 268 53.97 10.60 33.03
C ALA A 268 55.16 10.76 32.07
N ALA A 269 55.39 9.80 31.18
CA ALA A 269 56.42 9.87 30.15
C ALA A 269 56.20 11.08 29.23
N GLU A 270 54.97 11.32 28.80
CA GLU A 270 54.63 12.49 27.98
C GLU A 270 54.84 13.81 28.73
N GLU A 271 54.47 13.88 30.01
CA GLU A 271 54.73 15.04 30.86
C GLU A 271 56.23 15.28 31.07
N THR A 272 57.04 14.24 31.28
CA THR A 272 58.49 14.37 31.39
C THR A 272 59.12 14.85 30.08
N ARG A 273 58.65 14.38 28.92
CA ARG A 273 59.11 14.86 27.61
C ARG A 273 58.75 16.33 27.39
N ARG A 274 57.52 16.72 27.74
CA ARG A 274 57.11 18.14 27.68
C ARG A 274 57.90 19.00 28.67
N ALA A 275 58.28 18.47 29.83
CA ALA A 275 59.10 19.17 30.81
C ALA A 275 60.56 19.32 30.35
N SER A 276 61.15 18.31 29.71
CA SER A 276 62.49 18.41 29.12
C SER A 276 62.51 19.40 27.96
N GLU A 277 61.51 19.36 27.07
CA GLU A 277 61.35 20.34 26.00
C GLU A 277 61.24 21.78 26.54
N ARG A 278 60.56 21.99 27.68
CA ARG A 278 60.49 23.30 28.34
C ARG A 278 61.83 23.74 28.92
N ARG A 279 62.57 22.82 29.56
CA ARG A 279 63.91 23.12 30.11
C ARG A 279 64.92 23.44 29.02
N GLU A 280 64.88 22.72 27.90
CA GLU A 280 65.73 23.01 26.74
C GLU A 280 65.43 24.39 26.15
N ARG A 281 64.15 24.77 26.05
CA ARG A 281 63.76 26.12 25.63
C ARG A 281 64.25 27.19 26.60
N GLN A 282 64.10 26.98 27.91
CA GLN A 282 64.64 27.88 28.93
C GLN A 282 66.17 28.00 28.86
N HIS A 283 66.89 26.90 28.68
CA HIS A 283 68.33 26.92 28.48
C HIS A 283 68.72 27.66 27.20
N ALA A 284 68.02 27.45 26.09
CA ALA A 284 68.27 28.19 24.86
C ALA A 284 67.98 29.70 25.00
N GLU A 285 66.94 30.08 25.74
CA GLU A 285 66.62 31.48 26.04
C GLU A 285 67.69 32.14 26.93
N THR A 286 68.08 31.48 28.02
CA THR A 286 69.15 31.98 28.92
C THR A 286 70.50 32.10 28.21
N MET A 287 70.87 31.15 27.34
CA MET A 287 72.11 31.25 26.55
C MET A 287 72.07 32.44 25.59
N LYS A 288 70.95 32.68 24.90
CA LYS A 288 70.77 33.86 24.05
C LYS A 288 70.86 35.18 24.85
N GLU A 289 70.36 35.19 26.08
CA GLU A 289 70.44 36.36 26.95
C GLU A 289 71.87 36.60 27.46
N MET A 290 72.60 35.55 27.80
CA MET A 290 74.03 35.64 28.13
C MET A 290 74.87 36.13 26.95
N GLU A 291 74.64 35.60 25.74
CA GLU A 291 75.31 36.09 24.52
C GLU A 291 75.06 37.59 24.29
N LYS A 292 73.80 38.04 24.44
CA LYS A 292 73.46 39.47 24.36
C LYS A 292 74.18 40.29 25.42
N ASN A 293 74.19 39.86 26.68
CA ASN A 293 74.87 40.58 27.76
C ASN A 293 76.38 40.63 27.55
N THR A 294 77.01 39.55 27.08
CA THR A 294 78.45 39.55 26.76
C THR A 294 78.78 40.49 25.59
N GLU A 295 77.91 40.56 24.58
CA GLU A 295 78.08 41.47 23.45
C GLU A 295 77.84 42.94 23.86
N GLU A 296 76.91 43.20 24.78
CA GLU A 296 76.71 44.52 25.37
C GLU A 296 77.90 44.95 26.24
N LEU A 297 78.44 44.06 27.08
CA LEU A 297 79.67 44.28 27.84
C LEU A 297 80.86 44.57 26.91
N ARG A 298 81.01 43.80 25.82
CA ARG A 298 82.04 44.04 24.80
C ARG A 298 81.90 45.42 24.18
N LYS A 299 80.68 45.82 23.80
CA LYS A 299 80.38 47.17 23.27
C LYS A 299 80.57 48.27 24.30
N GLN A 300 80.39 48.01 25.59
CA GLN A 300 80.69 48.97 26.66
C GLN A 300 82.20 49.12 26.84
N ASN A 301 82.97 48.04 26.84
CA ASN A 301 84.43 48.08 26.90
C ASN A 301 85.02 48.80 25.68
N GLU A 302 84.57 48.50 24.47
CA GLU A 302 84.99 49.23 23.26
C GLU A 302 84.58 50.73 23.30
N ARG A 303 83.53 51.09 24.04
CA ARG A 303 83.20 52.50 24.30
C ARG A 303 84.17 53.09 25.32
N ALA A 304 84.45 52.41 26.43
CA ALA A 304 85.41 52.86 27.44
C ALA A 304 86.81 53.07 26.85
N GLU A 305 87.32 52.10 26.07
CA GLU A 305 88.61 52.21 25.37
C GLU A 305 88.63 53.33 24.32
N ARG A 306 87.47 53.70 23.75
CA ARG A 306 87.37 54.88 22.87
C ARG A 306 87.37 56.18 23.66
N TRP A 307 86.73 56.22 24.82
CA TRP A 307 86.78 57.37 25.73
C TRP A 307 88.18 57.62 26.27
N GLU A 308 88.91 56.57 26.67
CA GLU A 308 90.30 56.70 27.14
C GLU A 308 91.24 57.23 26.06
N ARG A 309 91.04 56.85 24.79
CA ARG A 309 91.79 57.38 23.64
C ARG A 309 91.45 58.83 23.27
N HIS A 310 90.38 59.39 23.79
CA HIS A 310 89.98 60.78 23.52
C HIS A 310 90.41 61.77 24.62
N PHE A 311 90.92 61.29 25.75
CA PHE A 311 91.31 62.10 26.91
C PHE A 311 92.84 62.12 27.18
N TRP A 312 93.63 61.59 26.25
CA TRP A 312 95.11 61.67 26.20
C TRP A 312 95.55 62.12 24.81
#